data_AF-A0A8I2YVF9-F1
#
_entry.id   AF-A0A8I2YVF9-F1
#
_cell.length_a   1.000
_cell.length_b   1.000
_cell.length_c   1.000
_cell.angle_alpha   90.00
_cell.angle_beta   90.00
_cell.angle_gamma   90.00
#
_symmetry.space_group_name_H-M   'P 1'
#
loop_
_entity.id
_entity.type
_entity.pdbx_description
1 polymer ?
#
loop_
_entity_poly.entity_id
_entity_poly.type
_entity_poly.pdbx_seq_one_letter_code
_entity_poly.pdbx_strand_id
1 'polypeptide(L)'
;MEQHALGILQNEDLLGWDETRRIQASGKQGGTFRAITPKLLYYLTKESQGLGGKVLNQFWKQLGACHKKLKKNIKSLKQEDFVSAQTSFDVLFRGLDPKDVDFEPVLKMAAEFFTHIGVAFMNPGGSKSGTSTEFSVSEVVNEEIDKLLHQVNEEGDFGKRKQELLKALSFRRDGDFCLLTGVEFMHSKKKPGVYSALAHIIPNSVHGKPDTLKCIAMFAGPAARDEVMHHLNNIGNVMNMQHDAHVSYDNLDWGIEAKEEGGEVKYFFRTVPTNPGIHGLFFINLRDGEEIQFGKGPEGKKLGNGPTPRLCNLQLAVARVLKLSGAADIILEWKDLADDDGYYRPFIASEEFCDMLDAKLFLSGRAVVV
;
A
#
# COMPACT_ATOMS: atom_id res chain seq x y z
N MET A 1 12.70 17.76 14.45
CA MET A 1 13.22 16.43 14.00
C MET A 1 12.60 15.92 12.71
N GLU A 2 11.28 15.98 12.55
CA GLU A 2 10.63 15.57 11.29
C GLU A 2 11.15 16.37 10.08
N GLN A 3 11.11 17.70 10.16
CA GLN A 3 11.59 18.58 9.08
C GLN A 3 13.04 18.32 8.69
N HIS A 4 13.93 18.02 9.66
CA HIS A 4 15.31 17.61 9.35
C HIS A 4 15.35 16.31 8.54
N ALA A 5 14.58 15.29 8.93
CA ALA A 5 14.56 14.01 8.23
C ALA A 5 14.04 14.19 6.80
N LEU A 6 12.91 14.87 6.66
CA LEU A 6 12.29 15.13 5.36
C LEU A 6 13.20 15.98 4.47
N GLY A 7 13.84 17.02 5.01
CA GLY A 7 14.77 17.86 4.26
C GLY A 7 15.99 17.09 3.74
N ILE A 8 16.57 16.21 4.56
CA ILE A 8 17.69 15.34 4.18
C ILE A 8 17.25 14.33 3.11
N LEU A 9 16.13 13.64 3.32
CA LEU A 9 15.62 12.63 2.39
C LEU A 9 15.16 13.21 1.05
N GLN A 10 14.73 14.48 1.02
CA GLN A 10 14.35 15.19 -0.19
C GLN A 10 15.56 15.62 -1.04
N ASN A 11 16.73 15.79 -0.43
CA ASN A 11 17.97 16.16 -1.12
C ASN A 11 18.87 14.94 -1.32
N GLU A 12 18.45 14.08 -2.24
CA GLU A 12 19.13 12.81 -2.57
C GLU A 12 20.61 13.01 -2.91
N ASP A 13 20.93 14.10 -3.60
CA ASP A 13 22.29 14.46 -4.03
C ASP A 13 23.24 14.64 -2.83
N LEU A 14 22.72 15.00 -1.65
CA LEU A 14 23.54 15.17 -0.46
C LEU A 14 24.00 13.83 0.12
N LEU A 15 23.18 12.79 0.00
CA LEU A 15 23.51 11.47 0.56
C LEU A 15 24.50 10.69 -0.32
N GLY A 16 24.71 11.13 -1.57
CA GLY A 16 25.61 10.46 -2.51
C GLY A 16 25.19 9.02 -2.80
N TRP A 17 23.88 8.71 -2.73
CA TRP A 17 23.36 7.41 -3.12
C TRP A 17 23.37 7.34 -4.65
N ASP A 18 24.38 6.68 -5.20
CA ASP A 18 24.66 6.63 -6.63
C ASP A 18 23.45 6.13 -7.46
N GLU A 19 23.34 6.64 -8.69
CA GLU A 19 22.40 6.10 -9.67
C GLU A 19 22.75 4.64 -10.00
N THR A 20 21.75 3.77 -9.90
CA THR A 20 21.93 2.36 -10.18
C THR A 20 21.67 2.08 -11.65
N ARG A 21 22.64 1.45 -12.31
CA ARG A 21 22.45 0.96 -13.68
C ARG A 21 22.03 -0.50 -13.61
N ARG A 22 20.83 -0.83 -14.11
CA ARG A 22 20.48 -2.24 -14.33
C ARG A 22 21.36 -2.76 -15.45
N ILE A 23 22.10 -3.83 -15.20
CA ILE A 23 22.67 -4.65 -16.27
C ILE A 23 21.58 -5.66 -16.64
N GLN A 24 21.12 -5.66 -17.90
CA GLN A 24 20.19 -6.68 -18.37
C GLN A 24 20.87 -8.04 -18.38
N ALA A 25 20.11 -9.13 -18.29
CA ALA A 25 20.63 -10.50 -18.45
C ALA A 25 21.40 -10.69 -19.77
N SER A 26 21.14 -9.86 -20.78
CA SER A 26 21.85 -9.79 -22.06
C SER A 26 23.26 -9.17 -21.98
N GLY A 27 23.70 -8.69 -20.81
CA GLY A 27 24.93 -7.92 -20.64
C GLY A 27 24.85 -6.49 -21.20
N LYS A 28 23.72 -6.09 -21.80
CA LYS A 28 23.48 -4.70 -22.23
C LYS A 28 23.06 -3.85 -21.03
N GLN A 29 23.46 -2.58 -21.07
CA GLN A 29 23.01 -1.59 -20.11
C GLN A 29 21.48 -1.44 -20.24
N GLY A 30 20.75 -1.92 -19.24
CA GLY A 30 19.32 -1.66 -19.07
C GLY A 30 19.09 -0.24 -18.58
N GLY A 31 17.82 0.12 -18.44
CA GLY A 31 17.41 1.44 -17.93
C GLY A 31 18.14 1.82 -16.64
N THR A 32 18.42 3.11 -16.48
CA THR A 32 18.92 3.70 -15.24
C THR A 32 17.78 3.73 -14.22
N PHE A 33 17.96 3.08 -13.08
CA PHE A 33 17.03 3.18 -11.95
C PHE A 33 17.63 4.17 -10.95
N ARG A 34 16.92 5.25 -10.72
CA ARG A 34 17.26 6.19 -9.65
C ARG A 34 16.94 5.50 -8.32
N ALA A 35 17.83 5.63 -7.33
CA ALA A 35 17.60 5.07 -6.01
C ALA A 35 16.26 5.58 -5.46
N ILE A 36 15.28 4.68 -5.32
CA ILE A 36 13.96 5.04 -4.77
C ILE A 36 14.00 5.17 -3.25
N THR A 37 15.06 4.69 -2.60
CA THR A 37 15.19 4.64 -1.14
C THR A 37 14.94 5.99 -0.45
N PRO A 38 15.53 7.14 -0.88
CA PRO A 38 15.29 8.41 -0.20
C PRO A 38 13.84 8.83 -0.32
N LYS A 39 13.25 8.74 -1.52
CA LYS A 39 11.83 9.07 -1.76
C LYS A 39 10.90 8.15 -0.99
N LEU A 40 11.18 6.85 -1.01
CA LEU A 40 10.40 5.85 -0.29
C LEU A 40 10.39 6.17 1.21
N LEU A 41 11.57 6.38 1.81
CA LEU A 41 11.68 6.74 3.21
C LEU A 41 11.09 8.12 3.52
N TYR A 42 11.18 9.09 2.60
CA TYR A 42 10.55 10.40 2.72
C TYR A 42 9.02 10.25 2.84
N TYR A 43 8.39 9.58 1.88
CA TYR A 43 6.95 9.43 1.88
C TYR A 43 6.46 8.48 2.98
N LEU A 44 7.19 7.40 3.27
CA LEU A 44 6.90 6.54 4.42
C LEU A 44 6.90 7.35 5.71
N THR A 45 7.91 8.21 5.92
CA THR A 45 8.00 9.05 7.12
C THR A 45 6.83 10.03 7.18
N LYS A 46 6.56 10.74 6.09
CA LYS A 46 5.51 11.75 5.99
C LYS A 46 4.12 11.15 6.26
N GLU A 47 3.74 10.10 5.53
CA GLU A 47 2.42 9.47 5.67
C GLU A 47 2.31 8.75 7.03
N SER A 48 3.40 8.13 7.52
CA SER A 48 3.41 7.47 8.83
C SER A 48 3.12 8.45 9.98
N GLN A 49 3.65 9.68 9.94
CA GLN A 49 3.35 10.68 10.97
C GLN A 49 1.86 11.03 10.99
N GLY A 50 1.24 11.21 9.82
CA GLY A 50 -0.21 11.49 9.72
C GLY A 50 -1.09 10.38 10.31
N LEU A 51 -0.61 9.14 10.33
CA LEU A 51 -1.30 7.98 10.90
C LEU A 51 -0.87 7.66 12.36
N GLY A 52 0.00 8.45 12.98
CA GLY A 52 0.50 8.18 14.34
C GLY A 52 1.52 7.04 14.44
N GLY A 53 2.19 6.72 13.32
CA GLY A 53 3.25 5.72 13.28
C GLY A 53 4.62 6.21 13.76
N LYS A 54 5.60 5.32 13.69
CA LYS A 54 6.94 5.45 14.29
C LYS A 54 8.08 5.33 13.27
N VAL A 55 7.80 5.41 11.97
CA VAL A 55 8.83 5.34 10.92
C VAL A 55 9.93 6.38 11.12
N LEU A 56 9.59 7.63 11.48
CA LEU A 56 10.56 8.69 11.77
C LEU A 56 11.57 8.27 12.85
N ASN A 57 11.09 7.66 13.94
CA ASN A 57 11.94 7.21 15.04
C ASN A 57 12.84 6.05 14.61
N GLN A 58 12.31 5.13 13.81
CA GLN A 58 13.07 4.03 13.24
C GLN A 58 14.14 4.54 12.28
N PHE A 59 13.84 5.51 11.41
CA PHE A 59 14.79 6.14 10.51
C PHE A 59 16.00 6.71 11.26
N TRP A 60 15.77 7.56 12.27
CA TRP A 60 16.86 8.12 13.07
C TRP A 60 17.65 7.06 13.85
N LYS A 61 16.99 5.99 14.30
CA LYS A 61 17.66 4.87 14.95
C LYS A 61 18.61 4.15 13.99
N GLN A 62 18.16 3.86 12.77
CA GLN A 62 18.97 3.16 11.77
C GLN A 62 20.09 4.04 11.23
N LEU A 63 19.84 5.32 10.97
CA LEU A 63 20.88 6.27 10.59
C LEU A 63 21.94 6.45 11.67
N GLY A 64 21.55 6.40 12.95
CA GLY A 64 22.49 6.39 14.07
C GLY A 64 23.30 5.08 14.19
N ALA A 65 22.84 3.98 13.59
CA ALA A 65 23.56 2.72 13.53
C ALA A 65 24.62 2.70 12.42
N CYS A 66 24.45 3.52 11.36
CA CYS A 66 25.39 3.63 10.24
C CYS A 66 26.79 4.10 10.65
N HIS A 67 26.90 4.97 11.67
CA HIS A 67 28.20 5.41 12.17
C HIS A 67 28.14 5.98 13.60
N LYS A 68 29.18 5.73 14.41
CA LYS A 68 29.25 6.22 15.81
C LYS A 68 29.15 7.75 15.90
N LYS A 69 29.68 8.48 14.90
CA LYS A 69 29.62 9.94 14.85
C LYS A 69 28.22 10.44 14.47
N LEU A 70 27.51 9.77 13.55
CA LEU A 70 26.11 10.09 13.23
C LEU A 70 25.23 9.97 14.47
N LYS A 71 25.40 8.91 15.27
CA LYS A 71 24.67 8.77 16.55
C LYS A 71 24.83 9.97 17.49
N LYS A 72 26.03 10.58 17.53
CA LYS A 72 26.30 11.79 18.31
C LYS A 72 25.67 13.02 17.64
N ASN A 73 25.90 13.19 16.34
CA ASN A 73 25.41 14.33 15.57
C ASN A 73 23.88 14.39 15.53
N ILE A 74 23.18 13.26 15.51
CA ILE A 74 21.70 13.20 15.63
C ILE A 74 21.23 13.77 16.97
N LYS A 75 22.00 13.58 18.07
CA LYS A 75 21.66 14.20 19.36
C LYS A 75 21.85 15.71 19.33
N SER A 76 22.90 16.20 18.67
CA SER A 76 23.11 17.63 18.45
C SER A 76 21.99 18.22 17.60
N LEU A 77 21.64 17.56 16.48
CA LEU A 77 20.59 18.00 15.58
C LEU A 77 19.21 18.11 16.25
N LYS A 78 18.94 17.33 17.31
CA LYS A 78 17.71 17.46 18.12
C LYS A 78 17.59 18.76 18.88
N GLN A 79 18.70 19.47 19.08
CA GLN A 79 18.76 20.75 19.80
C GLN A 79 18.75 21.96 18.85
N GLU A 80 18.83 21.71 17.55
CA GLU A 80 18.87 22.75 16.51
C GLU A 80 17.48 22.91 15.91
N ASP A 81 17.14 24.14 15.52
CA ASP A 81 15.95 24.39 14.73
C ASP A 81 16.20 24.02 13.26
N PHE A 82 15.14 23.61 12.56
CA PHE A 82 15.23 23.39 11.12
C PHE A 82 15.32 24.72 10.39
N VAL A 83 16.48 24.99 9.79
CA VAL A 83 16.71 26.15 8.91
C VAL A 83 16.63 25.74 7.44
N SER A 84 17.39 24.72 7.06
CA SER A 84 17.41 24.17 5.70
C SER A 84 17.86 22.72 5.70
N ALA A 85 17.64 22.03 4.58
CA ALA A 85 18.16 20.69 4.37
C ALA A 85 19.69 20.65 4.43
N GLN A 86 20.36 21.61 3.78
CA GLN A 86 21.83 21.72 3.79
C GLN A 86 22.37 21.90 5.22
N THR A 87 21.80 22.82 5.99
CA THR A 87 22.22 23.03 7.39
C THR A 87 22.03 21.76 8.23
N SER A 88 20.92 21.05 8.02
CA SER A 88 20.65 19.78 8.69
C SER A 88 21.69 18.72 8.33
N PHE A 89 22.05 18.66 7.04
CA PHE A 89 23.07 17.77 6.52
C PHE A 89 24.46 18.11 7.09
N ASP A 90 24.86 19.38 7.08
CA ASP A 90 26.16 19.84 7.60
C ASP A 90 26.32 19.53 9.10
N VAL A 91 25.26 19.69 9.89
CA VAL A 91 25.24 19.30 11.30
C VAL A 91 25.33 17.78 11.43
N LEU A 92 24.54 17.04 10.65
CA LEU A 92 24.50 15.58 10.70
C LEU A 92 25.83 14.94 10.32
N PHE A 93 26.52 15.46 9.30
CA PHE A 93 27.79 14.94 8.79
C PHE A 93 29.01 15.75 9.28
N ARG A 94 28.85 16.58 10.33
CA ARG A 94 29.96 17.39 10.85
C ARG A 94 31.20 16.55 11.17
N GLY A 95 32.27 16.77 10.40
CA GLY A 95 33.54 16.05 10.50
C GLY A 95 33.44 14.55 10.17
N LEU A 96 32.52 14.17 9.31
CA LEU A 96 32.35 12.83 8.77
C LEU A 96 32.22 12.97 7.25
N ASP A 97 33.04 12.25 6.49
CA ASP A 97 32.81 12.13 5.05
C ASP A 97 31.60 11.20 4.83
N PRO A 98 30.55 11.61 4.10
CA PRO A 98 29.44 10.73 3.77
C PRO A 98 29.87 9.41 3.11
N LYS A 99 31.00 9.39 2.39
CA LYS A 99 31.54 8.19 1.74
C LYS A 99 32.06 7.13 2.73
N ASP A 100 32.40 7.55 3.96
CA ASP A 100 32.86 6.66 5.02
C ASP A 100 31.70 6.05 5.83
N VAL A 101 30.46 6.36 5.46
CA VAL A 101 29.27 5.91 6.18
C VAL A 101 28.70 4.65 5.56
N ASP A 102 28.54 3.61 6.39
CA ASP A 102 27.84 2.40 6.00
C ASP A 102 26.31 2.60 6.13
N PHE A 103 25.64 2.92 5.02
CA PHE A 103 24.20 3.13 4.98
C PHE A 103 23.36 1.83 5.01
N GLU A 104 24.00 0.65 5.09
CA GLU A 104 23.32 -0.65 5.09
C GLU A 104 22.13 -0.75 6.07
N PRO A 105 22.20 -0.26 7.33
CA PRO A 105 21.04 -0.29 8.24
C PRO A 105 19.81 0.48 7.72
N VAL A 106 20.01 1.58 7.01
CA VAL A 106 18.94 2.40 6.43
C VAL A 106 18.39 1.72 5.17
N LEU A 107 19.27 1.13 4.35
CA LEU A 107 18.88 0.37 3.16
C LEU A 107 18.04 -0.86 3.54
N LYS A 108 18.45 -1.62 4.56
CA LYS A 108 17.66 -2.75 5.08
C LYS A 108 16.30 -2.33 5.60
N MET A 109 16.22 -1.20 6.30
CA MET A 109 14.92 -0.65 6.72
C MET A 109 14.02 -0.34 5.52
N ALA A 110 14.56 0.28 4.46
CA ALA A 110 13.79 0.56 3.25
C ALA A 110 13.35 -0.74 2.56
N ALA A 111 14.22 -1.75 2.49
CA ALA A 111 13.93 -3.09 1.97
C ALA A 111 12.77 -3.75 2.73
N GLU A 112 12.82 -3.72 4.06
CA GLU A 112 11.77 -4.25 4.93
C GLU A 112 10.42 -3.59 4.63
N PHE A 113 10.35 -2.26 4.56
CA PHE A 113 9.10 -1.56 4.24
C PHE A 113 8.63 -1.80 2.80
N PHE A 114 9.55 -1.81 1.84
CA PHE A 114 9.22 -2.10 0.45
C PHE A 114 8.58 -3.49 0.32
N THR A 115 9.16 -4.51 0.95
CA THR A 115 8.62 -5.88 0.94
C THR A 115 7.30 -5.99 1.69
N HIS A 116 7.30 -5.57 2.95
CA HIS A 116 6.24 -5.91 3.87
C HIS A 116 5.05 -4.95 3.80
N ILE A 117 5.24 -3.74 3.28
CA ILE A 117 4.14 -2.82 2.96
C ILE A 117 3.93 -2.78 1.45
N GLY A 118 4.96 -2.43 0.67
CA GLY A 118 4.81 -2.21 -0.78
C GLY A 118 4.29 -3.43 -1.53
N VAL A 119 5.09 -4.49 -1.52
CA VAL A 119 4.78 -5.72 -2.25
C VAL A 119 3.55 -6.42 -1.67
N ALA A 120 3.37 -6.39 -0.34
CA ALA A 120 2.17 -6.92 0.29
C ALA A 120 0.91 -6.19 -0.21
N PHE A 121 0.88 -4.85 -0.21
CA PHE A 121 -0.30 -4.09 -0.60
C PHE A 121 -0.58 -4.11 -2.12
N MET A 122 0.43 -4.32 -2.95
CA MET A 122 0.27 -4.39 -4.41
C MET A 122 0.11 -5.79 -4.98
N ASN A 123 0.27 -6.84 -4.16
CA ASN A 123 -0.02 -8.21 -4.57
C ASN A 123 -1.31 -8.66 -3.90
N PRO A 124 -2.49 -8.51 -4.52
CA PRO A 124 -3.76 -8.90 -3.91
C PRO A 124 -3.94 -10.42 -3.69
N GLY A 125 -2.94 -11.25 -4.02
CA GLY A 125 -2.99 -12.71 -3.85
C GLY A 125 -2.84 -13.51 -5.15
N GLY A 126 -2.23 -12.90 -6.17
CA GLY A 126 -2.13 -13.48 -7.52
C GLY A 126 -3.49 -13.71 -8.18
N SER A 127 -3.46 -14.08 -9.46
CA SER A 127 -4.60 -14.50 -10.29
C SER A 127 -5.34 -15.77 -9.79
N LYS A 128 -5.14 -16.17 -8.53
CA LYS A 128 -5.81 -17.29 -7.86
C LYS A 128 -7.13 -16.91 -7.18
N SER A 129 -7.70 -15.74 -7.47
CA SER A 129 -9.15 -15.59 -7.47
C SER A 129 -9.69 -16.46 -8.61
N GLY A 130 -9.70 -17.78 -8.40
CA GLY A 130 -10.08 -18.74 -9.41
C GLY A 130 -11.43 -18.32 -9.99
N THR A 131 -11.54 -18.31 -11.31
CA THR A 131 -12.77 -18.10 -12.08
C THR A 131 -13.99 -18.38 -11.23
N SER A 132 -14.81 -17.34 -11.01
CA SER A 132 -16.05 -17.46 -10.27
C SER A 132 -16.83 -18.62 -10.87
N THR A 133 -16.94 -19.73 -10.14
CA THR A 133 -17.99 -20.70 -10.43
C THR A 133 -19.32 -19.99 -10.21
N GLU A 134 -20.30 -20.27 -11.06
CA GLU A 134 -21.64 -19.67 -11.07
C GLU A 134 -22.48 -19.99 -9.82
N PHE A 135 -21.96 -19.81 -8.61
CA PHE A 135 -22.83 -19.61 -7.46
C PHE A 135 -23.39 -18.21 -7.60
N SER A 136 -24.59 -18.13 -8.18
CA SER A 136 -25.27 -16.87 -8.38
C SER A 136 -25.52 -16.26 -7.00
N VAL A 137 -25.11 -15.00 -6.81
CA VAL A 137 -25.43 -14.17 -5.63
C VAL A 137 -26.91 -14.33 -5.22
N SER A 138 -27.79 -14.63 -6.19
CA SER A 138 -29.20 -14.98 -5.97
C SER A 138 -29.48 -16.10 -4.95
N GLU A 139 -28.58 -17.06 -4.77
CA GLU A 139 -28.77 -18.16 -3.80
C GLU A 139 -28.60 -17.68 -2.35
N VAL A 140 -27.74 -16.69 -2.14
CA VAL A 140 -27.37 -16.13 -0.82
C VAL A 140 -28.23 -14.91 -0.47
N VAL A 141 -28.83 -14.25 -1.47
CA VAL A 141 -29.66 -13.04 -1.30
C VAL A 141 -30.87 -13.25 -0.38
N ASN A 142 -31.39 -14.48 -0.27
CA ASN A 142 -32.53 -14.79 0.59
C ASN A 142 -32.14 -15.28 2.00
N GLU A 143 -30.86 -15.45 2.31
CA GLU A 143 -30.43 -15.86 3.66
C GLU A 143 -30.54 -14.71 4.66
N GLU A 144 -30.85 -15.04 5.91
CA GLU A 144 -30.89 -14.07 7.01
C GLU A 144 -29.50 -13.49 7.28
N ILE A 145 -29.43 -12.18 7.52
CA ILE A 145 -28.15 -11.45 7.66
C ILE A 145 -27.30 -12.02 8.78
N ASP A 146 -27.92 -12.35 9.92
CA ASP A 146 -27.19 -12.83 11.09
C ASP A 146 -26.55 -14.19 10.81
N LYS A 147 -27.19 -15.01 9.97
CA LYS A 147 -26.64 -16.28 9.49
C LYS A 147 -25.47 -16.05 8.52
N LEU A 148 -25.55 -15.04 7.65
CA LEU A 148 -24.44 -14.67 6.75
C LEU A 148 -23.23 -14.13 7.52
N LEU A 149 -23.48 -13.26 8.50
CA LEU A 149 -22.44 -12.72 9.38
C LEU A 149 -21.77 -13.85 10.17
N HIS A 150 -22.55 -14.80 10.70
CA HIS A 150 -22.00 -15.99 11.35
C HIS A 150 -21.10 -16.78 10.40
N GLN A 151 -21.56 -17.10 9.19
CA GLN A 151 -20.78 -17.85 8.19
C GLN A 151 -19.49 -17.12 7.75
N VAL A 152 -19.50 -15.79 7.68
CA VAL A 152 -18.29 -14.99 7.37
C VAL A 152 -17.33 -14.96 8.55
N ASN A 153 -17.84 -14.97 9.78
CA ASN A 153 -17.03 -14.93 11.00
C ASN A 153 -16.55 -16.31 11.47
N GLU A 154 -17.12 -17.41 10.96
CA GLU A 154 -16.61 -18.76 11.21
C GLU A 154 -15.14 -18.89 10.78
N GLU A 155 -14.32 -19.47 11.67
CA GLU A 155 -12.92 -19.76 11.40
C GLU A 155 -12.82 -20.79 10.27
N GLY A 156 -12.11 -20.44 9.19
CA GLY A 156 -11.96 -21.27 8.00
C GLY A 156 -11.23 -20.56 6.87
N ASP A 157 -10.72 -21.35 5.93
CA ASP A 157 -9.85 -20.90 4.84
C ASP A 157 -10.45 -19.79 3.98
N PHE A 158 -9.56 -18.98 3.38
CA PHE A 158 -9.84 -17.99 2.34
C PHE A 158 -10.39 -18.67 1.08
N GLY A 159 -11.68 -19.02 1.11
CA GLY A 159 -12.35 -19.78 0.05
C GLY A 159 -13.29 -18.93 -0.79
N LYS A 160 -13.57 -19.39 -2.00
CA LYS A 160 -14.54 -18.78 -2.94
C LYS A 160 -15.90 -18.49 -2.28
N ARG A 161 -16.39 -19.40 -1.43
CA ARG A 161 -17.66 -19.22 -0.70
C ARG A 161 -17.66 -17.95 0.17
N LYS A 162 -16.55 -17.65 0.86
CA LYS A 162 -16.43 -16.48 1.73
C LYS A 162 -16.45 -15.17 0.93
N GLN A 163 -15.82 -15.17 -0.25
CA GLN A 163 -15.88 -14.01 -1.16
C GLN A 163 -17.30 -13.75 -1.65
N GLU A 164 -18.06 -14.77 -2.03
CA GLU A 164 -19.46 -14.60 -2.43
C GLU A 164 -20.35 -14.11 -1.28
N LEU A 165 -20.12 -14.59 -0.05
CA LEU A 165 -20.81 -14.08 1.14
C LEU A 165 -20.51 -12.59 1.39
N LEU A 166 -19.23 -12.21 1.32
CA LEU A 166 -18.80 -10.81 1.49
C LEU A 166 -19.36 -9.90 0.37
N LYS A 167 -19.41 -10.40 -0.86
CA LYS A 167 -20.02 -9.73 -2.01
C LYS A 167 -21.51 -9.50 -1.80
N ALA A 168 -22.24 -10.51 -1.33
CA ALA A 168 -23.66 -10.38 -0.99
C ALA A 168 -23.89 -9.39 0.17
N LEU A 169 -23.06 -9.43 1.22
CA LEU A 169 -23.13 -8.46 2.31
C LEU A 169 -22.83 -7.03 1.83
N SER A 170 -21.87 -6.83 0.94
CA SER A 170 -21.57 -5.50 0.37
C SER A 170 -22.73 -4.98 -0.48
N PHE A 171 -23.42 -5.83 -1.26
CA PHE A 171 -24.66 -5.42 -1.94
C PHE A 171 -25.75 -4.97 -0.96
N ARG A 172 -25.94 -5.70 0.13
CA ARG A 172 -26.94 -5.33 1.15
C ARG A 172 -26.56 -4.04 1.88
N ARG A 173 -25.26 -3.78 2.07
CA ARG A 173 -24.75 -2.55 2.68
C ARG A 173 -24.89 -1.35 1.75
N ASP A 174 -24.43 -1.46 0.51
CA ASP A 174 -24.16 -0.31 -0.35
C ASP A 174 -25.19 -0.12 -1.47
N GLY A 175 -25.93 -1.17 -1.84
CA GLY A 175 -26.86 -1.19 -2.96
C GLY A 175 -26.33 -1.98 -4.16
N ASP A 176 -27.09 -1.97 -5.25
CA ASP A 176 -26.86 -2.75 -6.47
C ASP A 176 -26.17 -1.95 -7.59
N PHE A 177 -25.45 -0.89 -7.24
CA PHE A 177 -24.68 -0.07 -8.18
C PHE A 177 -23.24 0.14 -7.70
N CYS A 178 -22.33 0.38 -8.65
CA CYS A 178 -20.97 0.76 -8.34
C CYS A 178 -20.93 2.19 -7.79
N LEU A 179 -20.49 2.39 -6.54
CA LEU A 179 -20.45 3.71 -5.89
C LEU A 179 -19.56 4.74 -6.62
N LEU A 180 -18.63 4.26 -7.45
CA LEU A 180 -17.62 5.07 -8.13
C LEU A 180 -18.08 5.49 -9.55
N THR A 181 -18.89 4.65 -10.20
CA THR A 181 -19.25 4.80 -11.62
C THR A 181 -20.76 4.93 -11.85
N GLY A 182 -21.58 4.68 -10.84
CA GLY A 182 -23.04 4.70 -10.91
C GLY A 182 -23.67 3.57 -11.74
N VAL A 183 -22.88 2.65 -12.28
CA VAL A 183 -23.38 1.55 -13.13
C VAL A 183 -24.05 0.48 -12.27
N GLU A 184 -25.23 0.01 -12.69
CA GLU A 184 -25.99 -1.07 -12.05
C GLU A 184 -25.30 -2.44 -12.26
N PHE A 185 -25.24 -3.21 -11.19
CA PHE A 185 -24.68 -4.55 -11.18
C PHE A 185 -25.72 -5.62 -11.58
N MET A 186 -25.28 -6.65 -12.29
CA MET A 186 -26.13 -7.81 -12.59
C MET A 186 -26.41 -8.63 -11.33
N HIS A 187 -27.61 -8.51 -10.80
CA HIS A 187 -28.08 -9.34 -9.67
C HIS A 187 -28.64 -10.70 -10.09
N SER A 188 -28.99 -10.87 -11.37
CA SER A 188 -29.45 -12.14 -11.95
C SER A 188 -29.17 -12.18 -13.45
N LYS A 189 -29.09 -13.39 -14.04
CA LYS A 189 -28.90 -13.59 -15.50
C LYS A 189 -30.00 -12.95 -16.38
N LYS A 190 -31.07 -12.41 -15.78
CA LYS A 190 -32.24 -11.86 -16.48
C LYS A 190 -32.28 -10.34 -16.57
N LYS A 191 -31.39 -9.62 -15.86
CA LYS A 191 -31.30 -8.15 -15.94
C LYS A 191 -30.02 -7.73 -16.67
N PRO A 192 -30.08 -6.73 -17.58
CA PRO A 192 -28.88 -6.11 -18.11
C PRO A 192 -28.10 -5.41 -16.99
N GLY A 193 -26.77 -5.44 -17.01
CA GLY A 193 -25.90 -4.77 -16.06
C GLY A 193 -24.43 -5.18 -16.23
N VAL A 194 -23.57 -4.85 -15.26
CA VAL A 194 -22.17 -5.31 -15.22
C VAL A 194 -21.92 -6.28 -14.07
N TYR A 195 -20.96 -7.20 -14.23
CA TYR A 195 -20.53 -8.04 -13.12
C TYR A 195 -19.77 -7.18 -12.08
N SER A 196 -20.10 -7.33 -10.81
CA SER A 196 -19.31 -6.72 -9.73
C SER A 196 -18.07 -7.54 -9.42
N ALA A 197 -16.97 -6.84 -9.13
CA ALA A 197 -15.75 -7.35 -8.55
C ALA A 197 -15.70 -6.96 -7.06
N LEU A 198 -15.41 -7.91 -6.18
CA LEU A 198 -15.23 -7.64 -4.76
C LEU A 198 -13.81 -7.15 -4.50
N ALA A 199 -13.66 -5.88 -4.15
CA ALA A 199 -12.40 -5.27 -3.76
C ALA A 199 -12.17 -5.47 -2.27
N HIS A 200 -10.95 -5.85 -1.87
CA HIS A 200 -10.51 -5.71 -0.47
C HIS A 200 -9.76 -4.39 -0.34
N ILE A 201 -10.01 -3.64 0.74
CA ILE A 201 -9.31 -2.39 1.03
C ILE A 201 -7.88 -2.70 1.46
N ILE A 202 -7.71 -3.61 2.41
CA ILE A 202 -6.42 -4.20 2.74
C ILE A 202 -6.38 -5.58 2.10
N PRO A 203 -5.41 -5.86 1.22
CA PRO A 203 -5.39 -7.10 0.47
C PRO A 203 -5.11 -8.32 1.34
N ASN A 204 -5.64 -9.46 0.91
CA ASN A 204 -5.52 -10.74 1.61
C ASN A 204 -4.08 -11.26 1.70
N SER A 205 -3.18 -10.77 0.87
CA SER A 205 -1.74 -11.06 0.94
C SER A 205 -1.09 -10.63 2.26
N VAL A 206 -1.74 -9.79 3.07
CA VAL A 206 -1.31 -9.43 4.42
C VAL A 206 -1.57 -10.57 5.42
N HIS A 207 -2.49 -11.49 5.11
CA HIS A 207 -2.87 -12.55 6.03
C HIS A 207 -1.70 -13.48 6.38
N GLY A 208 -1.60 -13.86 7.65
CA GLY A 208 -0.60 -14.81 8.13
C GLY A 208 0.85 -14.32 8.05
N LYS A 209 1.08 -13.02 7.81
CA LYS A 209 2.43 -12.45 7.69
C LYS A 209 2.78 -11.58 8.90
N PRO A 210 3.43 -12.14 9.94
CA PRO A 210 3.73 -11.39 11.17
C PRO A 210 4.66 -10.18 10.91
N ASP A 211 5.61 -10.30 9.98
CA ASP A 211 6.50 -9.17 9.64
C ASP A 211 5.76 -8.04 8.93
N THR A 212 4.80 -8.36 8.04
CA THR A 212 3.88 -7.37 7.48
C THR A 212 3.07 -6.66 8.56
N LEU A 213 2.50 -7.41 9.50
CA LEU A 213 1.75 -6.83 10.62
C LEU A 213 2.63 -5.95 11.52
N LYS A 214 3.91 -6.31 11.73
CA LYS A 214 4.90 -5.51 12.44
C LYS A 214 5.23 -4.21 11.69
N CYS A 215 5.40 -4.27 10.37
CA CYS A 215 5.60 -3.08 9.54
C CYS A 215 4.37 -2.18 9.53
N ILE A 216 3.15 -2.73 9.47
CA ILE A 216 1.90 -1.95 9.61
C ILE A 216 1.86 -1.25 10.97
N ALA A 217 2.19 -1.96 12.05
CA ALA A 217 2.24 -1.36 13.39
C ALA A 217 3.29 -0.24 13.50
N MET A 218 4.42 -0.38 12.80
CA MET A 218 5.45 0.67 12.73
C MET A 218 4.99 1.86 11.87
N PHE A 219 4.26 1.60 10.78
CA PHE A 219 3.82 2.60 9.81
C PHE A 219 2.61 3.41 10.29
N ALA A 220 1.59 2.76 10.86
CA ALA A 220 0.31 3.37 11.22
C ALA A 220 -0.13 3.11 12.67
N GLY A 221 0.78 2.56 13.48
CA GLY A 221 0.54 2.30 14.90
C GLY A 221 -0.09 0.92 15.20
N PRO A 222 0.02 0.42 16.45
CA PRO A 222 -0.51 -0.89 16.83
C PRO A 222 -2.02 -1.04 16.59
N ALA A 223 -2.77 0.05 16.78
CA ALA A 223 -4.21 0.02 16.58
C ALA A 223 -4.60 -0.16 15.10
N ALA A 224 -3.77 0.25 14.14
CA ALA A 224 -4.00 -0.08 12.72
C ALA A 224 -3.72 -1.55 12.42
N ARG A 225 -2.66 -2.13 13.01
CA ARG A 225 -2.38 -3.57 12.91
C ARG A 225 -3.55 -4.39 13.46
N ASP A 226 -4.06 -4.03 14.63
CA ASP A 226 -5.14 -4.79 15.29
C ASP A 226 -6.43 -4.77 14.47
N GLU A 227 -6.76 -3.61 13.88
CA GLU A 227 -7.87 -3.47 12.93
C GLU A 227 -7.68 -4.34 11.68
N VAL A 228 -6.47 -4.35 11.10
CA VAL A 228 -6.15 -5.22 9.96
C VAL A 228 -6.35 -6.70 10.34
N MET A 229 -5.85 -7.13 11.50
CA MET A 229 -6.02 -8.51 11.96
C MET A 229 -7.49 -8.88 12.18
N HIS A 230 -8.28 -7.96 12.74
CA HIS A 230 -9.68 -8.20 13.04
C HIS A 230 -10.57 -8.20 11.80
N HIS A 231 -10.29 -7.31 10.85
CA HIS A 231 -11.20 -7.03 9.73
C HIS A 231 -10.77 -7.60 8.38
N LEU A 232 -9.60 -8.26 8.26
CA LEU A 232 -9.07 -8.70 6.95
C LEU A 232 -10.11 -9.46 6.11
N ASN A 233 -10.95 -10.25 6.77
CA ASN A 233 -11.99 -11.11 6.18
C ASN A 233 -13.42 -10.67 6.53
N ASN A 234 -13.62 -9.39 6.80
CA ASN A 234 -14.88 -8.85 7.28
C ASN A 234 -15.48 -7.86 6.27
N ILE A 235 -16.79 -7.62 6.38
CA ILE A 235 -17.50 -6.61 5.58
C ILE A 235 -16.85 -5.21 5.68
N GLY A 236 -16.22 -4.89 6.82
CA GLY A 236 -15.47 -3.65 7.03
C GLY A 236 -14.22 -3.49 6.14
N ASN A 237 -13.74 -4.54 5.49
CA ASN A 237 -12.56 -4.49 4.62
C ASN A 237 -12.88 -4.67 3.13
N VAL A 238 -14.15 -4.63 2.73
CA VAL A 238 -14.53 -4.90 1.33
C VAL A 238 -15.52 -3.90 0.76
N MET A 239 -15.56 -3.82 -0.57
CA MET A 239 -16.57 -3.10 -1.34
C MET A 239 -16.74 -3.71 -2.73
N ASN A 240 -17.94 -3.64 -3.30
CA ASN A 240 -18.22 -4.06 -4.67
C ASN A 240 -17.91 -2.93 -5.66
N MET A 241 -17.21 -3.25 -6.75
CA MET A 241 -16.83 -2.31 -7.81
C MET A 241 -17.10 -2.86 -9.20
N GLN A 242 -17.20 -1.97 -10.17
CA GLN A 242 -17.06 -2.32 -11.59
C GLN A 242 -15.59 -2.68 -11.88
N HIS A 243 -15.36 -3.55 -12.87
CA HIS A 243 -14.04 -4.13 -13.14
C HIS A 243 -12.90 -3.10 -13.32
N ASP A 244 -13.10 -2.04 -14.11
CA ASP A 244 -12.04 -1.05 -14.37
C ASP A 244 -11.77 -0.17 -13.14
N ALA A 245 -12.82 0.16 -12.37
CA ALA A 245 -12.67 0.81 -11.07
C ALA A 245 -11.87 -0.07 -10.09
N HIS A 246 -12.09 -1.38 -10.12
CA HIS A 246 -11.33 -2.34 -9.32
C HIS A 246 -9.86 -2.42 -9.76
N VAL A 247 -9.59 -2.53 -11.06
CA VAL A 247 -8.22 -2.57 -11.61
C VAL A 247 -7.44 -1.30 -11.27
N SER A 248 -8.06 -0.12 -11.40
CA SER A 248 -7.41 1.14 -11.02
C SER A 248 -7.16 1.26 -9.51
N TYR A 249 -8.02 0.67 -8.67
CA TYR A 249 -7.79 0.58 -7.22
C TYR A 249 -6.60 -0.33 -6.89
N ASP A 250 -6.55 -1.53 -7.48
CA ASP A 250 -5.44 -2.48 -7.33
C ASP A 250 -4.10 -1.89 -7.79
N ASN A 251 -4.13 -1.02 -8.81
CA ASN A 251 -2.96 -0.29 -9.30
C ASN A 251 -2.58 0.92 -8.43
N LEU A 252 -3.33 1.20 -7.37
CA LEU A 252 -3.13 2.32 -6.44
C LEU A 252 -3.29 3.71 -7.10
N ASP A 253 -4.12 3.82 -8.14
CA ASP A 253 -4.36 5.10 -8.83
C ASP A 253 -5.26 6.04 -8.01
N TRP A 254 -5.98 5.50 -7.03
CA TRP A 254 -6.84 6.24 -6.12
C TRP A 254 -6.99 5.48 -4.79
N GLY A 255 -7.56 6.15 -3.79
CA GLY A 255 -7.90 5.57 -2.49
C GLY A 255 -9.06 6.29 -1.83
N ILE A 256 -9.37 5.89 -0.60
CA ILE A 256 -10.50 6.42 0.17
C ILE A 256 -9.96 7.13 1.41
N GLU A 257 -10.27 8.41 1.55
CA GLU A 257 -10.04 9.13 2.80
C GLU A 257 -11.31 9.05 3.66
N ALA A 258 -11.20 8.55 4.88
CA ALA A 258 -12.32 8.51 5.82
C ALA A 258 -12.11 9.54 6.94
N LYS A 259 -13.14 10.35 7.20
CA LYS A 259 -13.14 11.38 8.26
C LYS A 259 -14.32 11.18 9.19
N GLU A 260 -14.06 11.28 10.49
CA GLU A 260 -15.10 11.33 11.50
C GLU A 260 -15.56 12.78 11.69
N GLU A 261 -16.81 13.08 11.38
CA GLU A 261 -17.44 14.38 11.51
C GLU A 261 -18.78 14.24 12.25
N GLY A 262 -18.91 14.84 13.43
CA GLY A 262 -20.18 14.82 14.17
C GLY A 262 -20.63 13.44 14.65
N GLY A 263 -19.71 12.49 14.81
CA GLY A 263 -20.02 11.11 15.19
C GLY A 263 -20.40 10.19 14.02
N GLU A 264 -20.39 10.71 12.80
CA GLU A 264 -20.55 9.92 11.57
C GLU A 264 -19.24 9.90 10.78
N VAL A 265 -19.04 8.82 10.02
CA VAL A 265 -17.89 8.71 9.11
C VAL A 265 -18.33 9.16 7.71
N LYS A 266 -17.56 10.06 7.11
CA LYS A 266 -17.65 10.40 5.68
C LYS A 266 -16.45 9.85 4.93
N TYR A 267 -16.70 9.37 3.72
CA TYR A 267 -15.68 8.78 2.85
C TYR A 267 -15.52 9.66 1.63
N PHE A 268 -14.28 10.00 1.27
CA PHE A 268 -13.96 10.88 0.16
C PHE A 268 -13.07 10.15 -0.84
N PHE A 269 -13.44 10.24 -2.11
CA PHE A 269 -12.62 9.74 -3.19
C PHE A 269 -11.34 10.58 -3.30
N ARG A 270 -10.18 9.92 -3.31
CA ARG A 270 -8.89 10.59 -3.44
C ARG A 270 -8.09 10.03 -4.61
N THR A 271 -7.76 10.88 -5.55
CA THR A 271 -6.79 10.53 -6.59
C THR A 271 -5.41 10.46 -5.97
N VAL A 272 -4.62 9.47 -6.40
CA VAL A 272 -3.21 9.38 -6.06
C VAL A 272 -2.45 9.87 -7.29
N PRO A 273 -1.58 10.88 -7.17
CA PRO A 273 -0.90 11.43 -8.33
C PRO A 273 -0.17 10.34 -9.13
N THR A 274 -0.55 10.18 -10.40
CA THR A 274 0.10 9.30 -11.37
C THR A 274 0.90 10.11 -12.37
N ASN A 275 1.81 9.45 -13.10
CA ASN A 275 2.47 10.07 -14.24
C ASN A 275 1.39 10.57 -15.24
N PRO A 276 1.50 11.81 -15.74
CA PRO A 276 0.55 12.38 -16.69
C PRO A 276 0.58 11.55 -17.97
N GLY A 277 -0.36 10.62 -18.11
CA GLY A 277 -0.41 9.63 -19.19
C GLY A 277 -1.10 8.32 -18.83
N ILE A 278 -1.28 8.01 -17.53
CA ILE A 278 -1.98 6.78 -17.12
C ILE A 278 -3.49 7.03 -17.09
N HIS A 279 -4.18 6.36 -18.00
CA HIS A 279 -5.60 6.51 -18.34
C HIS A 279 -6.58 5.70 -17.45
N GLY A 280 -6.25 5.47 -16.18
CA GLY A 280 -6.99 4.56 -15.29
C GLY A 280 -8.32 5.09 -14.71
N LEU A 281 -8.55 6.41 -14.75
CA LEU A 281 -9.70 7.05 -14.07
C LEU A 281 -10.90 7.35 -14.97
N PHE A 282 -10.85 7.00 -16.26
CA PHE A 282 -11.88 7.44 -17.22
C PHE A 282 -13.30 6.96 -16.93
N PHE A 283 -13.45 5.86 -16.19
CA PHE A 283 -14.76 5.28 -15.87
C PHE A 283 -15.29 5.70 -14.50
N ILE A 284 -14.49 6.39 -13.68
CA ILE A 284 -14.90 6.88 -12.37
C ILE A 284 -15.56 8.25 -12.55
N ASN A 285 -16.79 8.38 -12.07
CA ASN A 285 -17.57 9.62 -12.19
C ASN A 285 -17.26 10.63 -11.08
N LEU A 286 -16.51 10.22 -10.06
CA LEU A 286 -16.15 11.05 -8.92
C LEU A 286 -14.88 11.88 -9.20
N ARG A 287 -14.90 13.13 -8.74
CA ARG A 287 -13.73 14.02 -8.69
C ARG A 287 -13.01 13.88 -7.36
N ASP A 288 -11.72 14.24 -7.35
CA ASP A 288 -10.96 14.26 -6.08
C ASP A 288 -11.68 15.11 -5.03
N GLY A 289 -11.91 14.51 -3.86
CA GLY A 289 -12.60 15.12 -2.73
C GLY A 289 -14.11 14.99 -2.74
N GLU A 290 -14.72 14.37 -3.74
CA GLU A 290 -16.14 14.06 -3.71
C GLU A 290 -16.44 12.89 -2.76
N GLU A 291 -17.61 12.95 -2.13
CA GLU A 291 -18.04 11.97 -1.13
C GLU A 291 -18.49 10.66 -1.79
N ILE A 292 -18.00 9.53 -1.27
CA ILE A 292 -18.46 8.19 -1.59
C ILE A 292 -19.56 7.82 -0.59
N GLN A 293 -20.78 7.64 -1.10
CA GLN A 293 -21.95 7.36 -0.26
C GLN A 293 -22.14 5.86 -0.03
N PHE A 294 -21.41 5.31 0.94
CA PHE A 294 -21.64 3.95 1.43
C PHE A 294 -22.95 3.82 2.22
N GLY A 295 -23.42 2.59 2.44
CA GLY A 295 -24.57 2.36 3.33
C GLY A 295 -25.95 2.67 2.74
N LYS A 296 -26.06 2.87 1.42
CA LYS A 296 -27.35 3.16 0.74
C LYS A 296 -28.18 1.91 0.45
N GLY A 297 -27.64 0.73 0.68
CA GLY A 297 -28.34 -0.53 0.54
C GLY A 297 -29.40 -0.75 1.62
N PRO A 298 -30.24 -1.79 1.45
CA PRO A 298 -31.35 -2.07 2.36
C PRO A 298 -30.92 -2.28 3.82
N GLU A 299 -29.68 -2.70 4.05
CA GLU A 299 -29.14 -3.06 5.36
C GLU A 299 -27.94 -2.21 5.76
N GLY A 300 -27.73 -1.07 5.11
CA GLY A 300 -26.56 -0.20 5.30
C GLY A 300 -26.29 0.14 6.77
N LYS A 301 -27.33 0.54 7.51
CA LYS A 301 -27.23 0.87 8.95
C LYS A 301 -26.80 -0.32 9.80
N LYS A 302 -27.34 -1.52 9.53
CA LYS A 302 -27.02 -2.74 10.28
C LYS A 302 -25.59 -3.21 9.98
N LEU A 303 -25.08 -2.94 8.79
CA LEU A 303 -23.76 -3.36 8.31
C LEU A 303 -22.66 -2.29 8.42
N GLY A 304 -22.91 -1.21 9.18
CA GLY A 304 -21.88 -0.23 9.56
C GLY A 304 -21.68 0.96 8.62
N ASN A 305 -22.60 1.20 7.67
CA ASN A 305 -22.58 2.34 6.73
C ASN A 305 -21.29 2.53 5.91
N GLY A 306 -20.44 1.52 5.82
CA GLY A 306 -19.23 1.56 5.01
C GLY A 306 -18.14 0.64 5.52
N PRO A 307 -16.95 0.72 4.91
CA PRO A 307 -15.77 0.04 5.39
C PRO A 307 -15.14 0.73 6.63
N THR A 308 -14.25 0.02 7.32
CA THR A 308 -13.56 0.53 8.51
C THR A 308 -12.70 1.76 8.14
N PRO A 309 -12.91 2.93 8.77
CA PRO A 309 -12.24 4.18 8.41
C PRO A 309 -10.71 4.09 8.43
N ARG A 310 -10.17 3.40 9.44
CA ARG A 310 -8.72 3.23 9.60
C ARG A 310 -8.10 2.41 8.48
N LEU A 311 -8.81 1.41 7.95
CA LEU A 311 -8.33 0.61 6.82
C LEU A 311 -8.27 1.43 5.53
N CYS A 312 -9.30 2.26 5.28
CA CYS A 312 -9.32 3.19 4.15
C CYS A 312 -8.12 4.14 4.19
N ASN A 313 -7.91 4.80 5.33
CA ASN A 313 -6.80 5.75 5.49
C ASN A 313 -5.43 5.06 5.43
N LEU A 314 -5.30 3.83 5.93
CA LEU A 314 -4.09 3.03 5.80
C LEU A 314 -3.79 2.71 4.33
N GLN A 315 -4.78 2.21 3.57
CA GLN A 315 -4.59 1.90 2.15
C GLN A 315 -4.22 3.15 1.36
N LEU A 316 -4.91 4.27 1.58
CA LEU A 316 -4.62 5.54 0.88
C LEU A 316 -3.21 6.04 1.18
N ALA A 317 -2.76 5.96 2.43
CA ALA A 317 -1.41 6.34 2.82
C ALA A 317 -0.36 5.46 2.11
N VAL A 318 -0.59 4.13 2.07
CA VAL A 318 0.30 3.22 1.33
C VAL A 318 0.29 3.52 -0.17
N ALA A 319 -0.88 3.80 -0.75
CA ALA A 319 -1.00 4.19 -2.15
C ALA A 319 -0.14 5.41 -2.49
N ARG A 320 -0.22 6.46 -1.67
CA ARG A 320 0.60 7.66 -1.79
C ARG A 320 2.09 7.38 -1.64
N VAL A 321 2.48 6.59 -0.65
CA VAL A 321 3.89 6.18 -0.45
C VAL A 321 4.44 5.55 -1.72
N LEU A 322 3.74 4.55 -2.27
CA LEU A 322 4.27 3.74 -3.36
C LEU A 322 4.27 4.48 -4.69
N LYS A 323 3.20 5.22 -5.00
CA LYS A 323 3.12 6.01 -6.24
C LYS A 323 4.11 7.17 -6.23
N LEU A 324 4.14 7.97 -5.16
CA LEU A 324 4.98 9.17 -5.13
C LEU A 324 6.48 8.88 -5.00
N SER A 325 6.84 7.71 -4.47
CA SER A 325 8.25 7.25 -4.44
C SER A 325 8.71 6.56 -5.72
N GLY A 326 7.79 6.17 -6.61
CA GLY A 326 8.08 5.32 -7.77
C GLY A 326 8.23 3.83 -7.44
N ALA A 327 8.03 3.43 -6.18
CA ALA A 327 8.05 2.01 -5.78
C ALA A 327 6.96 1.20 -6.48
N ALA A 328 5.78 1.79 -6.73
CA ALA A 328 4.69 1.12 -7.41
C ALA A 328 5.08 0.68 -8.84
N ASP A 329 5.78 1.54 -9.58
CA ASP A 329 6.19 1.25 -10.96
C ASP A 329 7.19 0.08 -11.01
N ILE A 330 8.09 0.00 -10.02
CA ILE A 330 9.03 -1.12 -9.89
C ILE A 330 8.29 -2.43 -9.62
N ILE A 331 7.29 -2.41 -8.72
CA ILE A 331 6.51 -3.61 -8.39
C ILE A 331 5.68 -4.06 -9.60
N LEU A 332 5.10 -3.13 -10.36
CA LEU A 332 4.36 -3.44 -11.59
C LEU A 332 5.28 -4.03 -12.66
N GLU A 333 6.46 -3.45 -12.90
CA GLU A 333 7.45 -4.01 -13.84
C GLU A 333 7.83 -5.44 -13.46
N TRP A 334 8.02 -5.73 -12.17
CA TRP A 334 8.33 -7.08 -11.71
C TRP A 334 7.18 -8.06 -11.90
N LYS A 335 5.94 -7.59 -11.75
CA LYS A 335 4.75 -8.39 -12.01
C LYS A 335 4.64 -8.74 -13.49
N ASP A 336 4.83 -7.77 -14.37
CA ASP A 336 4.79 -7.97 -15.82
C ASP A 336 5.87 -8.96 -16.29
N LEU A 337 7.10 -8.81 -15.77
CA LEU A 337 8.20 -9.75 -16.06
C LEU A 337 7.91 -11.18 -15.55
N ALA A 338 7.27 -11.31 -14.39
CA ALA A 338 6.89 -12.61 -13.84
C ALA A 338 5.73 -13.27 -14.60
N ASP A 339 4.90 -12.49 -15.31
CA ASP A 339 3.78 -12.99 -16.11
C ASP A 339 4.20 -13.37 -17.55
N ASP A 340 5.25 -12.75 -18.12
CA ASP A 340 5.73 -13.01 -19.49
C ASP A 340 6.61 -14.28 -19.63
N ASP A 341 7.32 -14.69 -18.58
CA ASP A 341 8.44 -15.63 -18.76
C ASP A 341 8.08 -17.13 -18.68
N GLY A 342 6.84 -17.51 -18.35
CA GLY A 342 6.46 -18.92 -18.14
C GLY A 342 7.26 -19.67 -17.07
N TYR A 343 8.21 -18.99 -16.42
CA TYR A 343 9.11 -19.46 -15.39
C TYR A 343 8.79 -18.75 -14.07
N TYR A 344 8.87 -19.53 -12.99
CA TYR A 344 8.95 -19.14 -11.59
C TYR A 344 8.35 -17.77 -11.25
N ARG A 345 7.09 -17.76 -10.81
CA ARG A 345 6.53 -16.62 -10.07
C ARG A 345 7.29 -16.53 -8.74
N PRO A 346 8.19 -15.55 -8.53
CA PRO A 346 8.89 -15.47 -7.27
C PRO A 346 7.84 -15.15 -6.21
N PHE A 347 7.70 -16.05 -5.24
CA PHE A 347 6.83 -15.83 -4.10
C PHE A 347 7.45 -14.68 -3.28
N ILE A 348 6.63 -13.74 -2.80
CA ILE A 348 7.11 -12.56 -2.03
C ILE A 348 7.97 -12.95 -0.81
N ALA A 349 7.86 -14.20 -0.35
CA ALA A 349 8.61 -14.75 0.77
C ALA A 349 9.67 -15.79 0.38
N SER A 350 10.00 -15.96 -0.91
CA SER A 350 11.11 -16.83 -1.29
C SER A 350 12.44 -16.14 -1.02
N GLU A 351 13.42 -16.90 -0.55
CA GLU A 351 14.80 -16.45 -0.34
C GLU A 351 15.33 -15.78 -1.61
N GLU A 352 15.01 -16.32 -2.79
CA GLU A 352 15.38 -15.74 -4.09
C GLU A 352 14.74 -14.37 -4.39
N PHE A 353 13.50 -14.12 -3.92
CA PHE A 353 12.89 -12.80 -4.07
C PHE A 353 13.58 -11.79 -3.15
N CYS A 354 13.85 -12.18 -1.91
CA CYS A 354 14.61 -11.39 -0.96
C CYS A 354 16.04 -11.15 -1.47
N ASP A 355 16.71 -12.15 -2.03
CA ASP A 355 18.04 -12.03 -2.62
C ASP A 355 18.04 -11.15 -3.86
N MET A 356 16.99 -11.21 -4.69
CA MET A 356 16.85 -10.34 -5.85
C MET A 356 16.55 -8.89 -5.42
N LEU A 357 15.71 -8.70 -4.41
CA LEU A 357 15.41 -7.40 -3.83
C LEU A 357 16.66 -6.81 -3.14
N ASP A 358 17.35 -7.60 -2.33
CA ASP A 358 18.58 -7.23 -1.64
C ASP A 358 19.67 -6.97 -2.65
N ALA A 359 19.87 -7.80 -3.67
CA ALA A 359 20.80 -7.53 -4.76
C ALA A 359 20.44 -6.25 -5.50
N LYS A 360 19.15 -5.99 -5.78
CA LYS A 360 18.70 -4.75 -6.42
C LYS A 360 18.97 -3.54 -5.53
N LEU A 361 18.64 -3.60 -4.24
CA LEU A 361 18.83 -2.52 -3.28
C LEU A 361 20.32 -2.30 -2.93
N PHE A 362 21.12 -3.37 -2.91
CA PHE A 362 22.56 -3.36 -2.65
C PHE A 362 23.36 -2.87 -3.86
N LEU A 363 23.01 -3.34 -5.07
CA LEU A 363 23.48 -2.72 -6.32
C LEU A 363 23.06 -1.24 -6.37
N SER A 364 21.92 -0.89 -5.76
CA SER A 364 21.45 0.49 -5.60
C SER A 364 22.15 1.34 -4.54
N GLY A 365 23.17 0.81 -3.88
CA GLY A 365 23.99 1.56 -2.91
C GLY A 365 25.49 1.47 -3.14
N ARG A 366 25.98 0.75 -4.18
CA ARG A 366 27.41 0.65 -4.51
C ARG A 366 27.64 0.53 -6.01
N ALA A 367 28.24 1.56 -6.61
CA ALA A 367 28.91 1.42 -7.90
C ALA A 367 30.34 1.97 -7.84
N VAL A 368 31.31 1.06 -7.79
CA VAL A 368 32.61 1.31 -8.45
C VAL A 368 32.85 0.14 -9.38
N VAL A 369 32.87 0.41 -10.68
CA VAL A 369 33.55 -0.43 -11.66
C VAL A 369 34.78 0.34 -12.09
N VAL A 370 35.95 -0.23 -11.77
CA VAL A 370 37.27 0.25 -12.23
C VAL A 370 37.42 -0.02 -13.72
#